data_AF-A0A957WNE8-F1
#
_entry.id   AF-A0A957WNE8-F1
#
_cell.length_a   1.000
_cell.length_b   1.000
_cell.length_c   1.000
_cell.angle_alpha   90.00
_cell.angle_beta   90.00
_cell.angle_gamma   90.00
#
_symmetry.space_group_name_H-M   'P 1'
#
loop_
_entity.id
_entity.type
_entity.pdbx_description
1 polymer ?
#
loop_
_entity_poly.entity_id
_entity_poly.type
_entity_poly.pdbx_seq_one_letter_code
_entity_poly.pdbx_strand_id
1 'polypeptide(L)'
;MPITAMDIHQVAKTIHHCIRCPLHETRTRAVPGEGPVEADLMLIGEGPGYHEDKQARPFVGNAGQFLEELLDSIGYKRRDVFITNVVKC
;
A
#
# COMPACT_ATOMS: atom_id res chain seq x y z
N MET A 1 6.90 -13.39 25.22
CA MET A 1 5.50 -13.34 24.77
C MET A 1 5.49 -13.78 23.31
N PRO A 2 4.76 -14.83 22.92
CA PRO A 2 4.69 -15.18 21.51
C PRO A 2 4.02 -14.02 20.79
N ILE A 3 4.67 -13.49 19.76
CA ILE A 3 4.01 -12.61 18.81
C ILE A 3 2.97 -13.49 18.13
N THR A 4 1.70 -13.42 18.57
CA THR A 4 0.61 -13.97 17.78
C THR A 4 0.67 -13.26 16.43
N ALA A 5 1.03 -13.99 15.38
CA ALA A 5 1.21 -13.43 14.05
C ALA A 5 -0.11 -12.76 13.63
N MET A 6 -0.07 -11.44 13.45
CA MET A 6 -1.21 -10.69 12.95
C MET A 6 -1.37 -10.99 11.46
N ASP A 7 -2.59 -11.27 11.03
CA ASP A 7 -2.89 -11.36 9.60
C ASP A 7 -2.82 -9.97 8.95
N ILE A 8 -2.73 -9.92 7.62
CA ILE A 8 -2.59 -8.67 6.88
C ILE A 8 -3.77 -7.70 7.12
N HIS A 9 -4.98 -8.22 7.38
CA HIS A 9 -6.16 -7.40 7.61
C HIS A 9 -6.10 -6.73 8.98
N GLN A 10 -5.58 -7.44 10.00
CA GLN A 10 -5.30 -6.88 11.32
C GLN A 10 -4.21 -5.81 11.24
N VAL A 11 -3.16 -6.05 10.45
CA VAL A 11 -2.11 -5.05 10.19
C VAL A 11 -2.70 -3.81 9.51
N ALA A 12 -3.53 -3.98 8.48
CA ALA A 12 -4.18 -2.87 7.78
C ALA A 12 -5.09 -2.04 8.72
N LYS A 13 -5.91 -2.70 9.56
CA LYS A 13 -6.71 -2.03 10.59
C LYS A 13 -5.85 -1.20 11.54
N THR A 14 -4.71 -1.75 11.97
CA THR A 14 -3.78 -1.05 12.87
C THR A 14 -3.16 0.16 12.19
N ILE A 15 -2.80 0.05 10.90
CA ILE A 15 -2.25 1.17 10.12
C ILE A 15 -3.26 2.32 9.99
N HIS A 16 -4.54 2.03 9.78
CA HIS A 16 -5.58 3.07 9.68
C HIS A 16 -5.69 3.96 10.92
N HIS A 17 -5.37 3.43 12.10
CA HIS A 17 -5.42 4.16 13.37
C HIS A 17 -4.05 4.55 13.91
N CYS A 18 -2.97 4.34 13.15
CA CYS A 18 -1.62 4.58 13.63
C CYS A 18 -1.35 6.08 13.84
N ILE A 19 -0.91 6.45 15.05
CA ILE A 19 -0.52 7.83 15.43
C ILE A 19 0.93 7.90 15.92
N ARG A 20 1.77 6.94 15.52
CA ARG A 20 3.13 6.75 16.07
C ARG A 20 4.19 7.70 15.49
N CYS A 21 3.85 8.52 14.50
CA CYS A 21 4.75 9.53 13.93
C CYS A 21 3.99 10.76 13.43
N PRO A 22 4.64 11.92 13.23
CA PRO A 22 3.96 13.16 12.83
C PRO A 22 3.23 13.12 11.49
N LEU A 23 3.57 12.19 10.58
CA LEU A 23 2.90 12.06 9.28
C LEU A 23 1.39 11.78 9.41
N HIS A 24 0.97 11.24 10.56
CA HIS A 24 -0.43 11.03 10.85
C HIS A 24 -1.23 12.35 10.89
N GLU A 25 -0.60 13.48 11.19
CA GLU A 25 -1.29 14.76 11.35
C GLU A 25 -1.74 15.36 10.01
N THR A 26 -1.09 14.98 8.90
CA THR A 26 -1.33 15.59 7.58
C THR A 26 -2.11 14.71 6.61
N ARG A 27 -2.13 13.38 6.80
CA ARG A 27 -2.85 12.45 5.93
C ARG A 27 -4.36 12.61 6.04
N THR A 28 -5.06 12.51 4.91
CA THR A 28 -6.52 12.30 4.88
C THR A 28 -6.84 10.85 5.26
N ARG A 29 -6.14 9.88 4.66
CA ARG A 29 -6.38 8.44 4.89
C ARG A 29 -5.07 7.68 4.78
N ALA A 30 -4.77 6.85 5.78
CA ALA A 30 -3.63 5.95 5.70
C ALA A 30 -3.78 4.94 4.53
N VAL A 31 -2.67 4.52 3.94
CA VAL A 31 -2.61 3.61 2.80
C VAL A 31 -1.79 2.35 3.18
N PRO A 32 -2.42 1.29 3.71
CA PRO A 32 -1.72 0.09 4.17
C PRO A 32 -1.02 -0.72 3.08
N GLY A 33 -1.66 -0.86 1.92
CA GLY A 33 -1.29 -1.76 0.84
C GLY A 33 -2.51 -2.47 0.26
N GLU A 34 -2.38 -3.01 -0.95
CA GLU A 34 -3.47 -3.64 -1.70
C GLU A 34 -2.92 -4.78 -2.58
N GLY A 35 -3.67 -5.87 -2.70
CA GLY A 35 -3.35 -7.01 -3.57
C GLY A 35 -3.59 -8.36 -2.88
N PRO A 36 -3.32 -9.48 -3.57
CA PRO A 36 -3.39 -10.79 -2.96
C PRO A 36 -2.27 -10.98 -1.94
N VAL A 37 -2.60 -11.58 -0.79
CA VAL A 37 -1.64 -11.86 0.29
C VAL A 37 -0.59 -12.88 -0.14
N GLU A 38 -1.00 -13.81 -1.00
CA GLU A 38 -0.17 -14.86 -1.57
C GLU A 38 0.47 -14.44 -2.92
N ALA A 39 0.60 -13.14 -3.18
CA ALA A 39 1.26 -12.67 -4.40
C ALA A 39 2.74 -13.08 -4.41
N ASP A 40 3.20 -13.64 -5.52
CA ASP A 40 4.63 -13.96 -5.70
C ASP A 40 5.51 -12.71 -5.84
N LEU A 41 4.90 -11.58 -6.23
CA LEU A 41 5.56 -10.29 -6.42
C LEU A 41 4.95 -9.22 -5.53
N MET A 42 5.81 -8.61 -4.70
CA MET A 42 5.49 -7.45 -3.89
C MET A 42 6.24 -6.22 -4.36
N LEU A 43 5.52 -5.11 -4.54
CA LEU A 43 6.05 -3.82 -4.94
C LEU A 43 5.98 -2.84 -3.77
N ILE A 44 7.09 -2.16 -3.48
CA ILE A 44 7.22 -1.25 -2.34
C ILE A 44 7.70 0.11 -2.83
N GLY A 45 6.83 1.12 -2.79
CA GLY A 45 7.16 2.53 -3.02
C GLY A 45 7.61 3.25 -1.75
N GLU A 46 7.86 4.56 -1.87
CA GLU A 46 8.26 5.41 -0.74
C GLU A 46 7.09 5.70 0.20
N GLY A 47 6.07 6.39 -0.29
CA GLY A 47 4.94 6.90 0.49
C GLY A 47 3.71 7.24 -0.36
N PRO A 48 2.53 7.45 0.25
CA PRO A 48 1.34 7.89 -0.47
C PRO A 48 1.51 9.30 -1.04
N GLY A 49 1.11 9.51 -2.29
CA GLY A 49 0.94 10.83 -2.87
C GLY A 49 -0.46 11.39 -2.62
N TYR A 50 -0.77 12.53 -3.26
CA TYR A 50 -2.06 13.21 -3.12
C TYR A 50 -3.26 12.33 -3.48
N HIS A 51 -3.20 11.61 -4.60
CA HIS A 51 -4.31 10.77 -5.06
C HIS A 51 -4.48 9.52 -4.20
N GLU A 52 -3.36 8.94 -3.76
CA GLU A 52 -3.31 7.77 -2.88
C GLU A 52 -3.93 8.08 -1.51
N ASP A 53 -3.55 9.22 -0.92
CA ASP A 53 -4.09 9.71 0.37
C ASP A 53 -5.61 9.92 0.31
N LYS A 54 -6.13 10.50 -0.79
CA LYS A 54 -7.58 10.68 -0.95
C LYS A 54 -8.33 9.37 -1.15
N GLN A 55 -7.76 8.44 -1.90
CA GLN A 55 -8.42 7.19 -2.28
C GLN A 55 -8.19 6.04 -1.29
N ALA A 56 -7.21 6.17 -0.39
CA ALA A 56 -6.68 5.12 0.48
C ALA A 56 -6.17 3.89 -0.29
N ARG A 57 -5.60 4.10 -1.48
CA ARG A 57 -5.09 3.05 -2.37
C ARG A 57 -3.69 3.40 -2.87
N PRO A 58 -2.73 2.46 -2.89
CA PRO A 58 -1.36 2.74 -3.29
C PRO A 58 -1.24 2.87 -4.81
N PHE A 59 -0.37 3.74 -5.32
CA PHE A 59 -0.08 3.88 -6.77
C PHE A 59 -1.34 4.02 -7.62
N VAL A 60 -2.10 5.11 -7.42
CA VAL A 60 -3.32 5.44 -8.19
C VAL A 60 -3.21 6.78 -8.96
N GLY A 61 -2.12 7.54 -8.77
CA GLY A 61 -1.77 8.68 -9.61
C GLY A 61 -1.02 8.29 -10.89
N ASN A 62 -0.36 9.27 -11.52
CA ASN A 62 0.39 9.08 -12.77
C ASN A 62 1.47 7.99 -12.67
N ALA A 63 2.18 7.91 -11.54
CA ALA A 63 3.17 6.86 -11.31
C ALA A 63 2.53 5.46 -11.24
N GLY A 64 1.28 5.36 -10.78
CA GLY A 64 0.51 4.12 -10.78
C GLY A 64 0.09 3.68 -12.18
N GLN A 65 -0.28 4.63 -13.04
CA GLN A 65 -0.57 4.35 -14.45
C GLN A 65 0.67 3.82 -15.18
N PHE A 66 1.82 4.46 -14.98
CA PHE A 66 3.07 3.98 -15.55
C PHE A 66 3.48 2.62 -14.98
N LEU A 67 3.26 2.37 -13.69
CA LEU A 67 3.48 1.06 -13.09
C LEU A 67 2.60 -0.03 -13.75
N GLU A 68 1.35 0.30 -14.10
CA GLU A 68 0.45 -0.64 -14.77
C GLU A 68 0.96 -0.99 -16.18
N GLU A 69 1.49 -0.02 -16.93
CA GLU A 69 2.17 -0.28 -18.22
C GLU A 69 3.41 -1.18 -18.06
N LEU A 70 4.21 -0.97 -17.01
CA LEU A 70 5.39 -1.80 -16.72
C LEU A 70 5.01 -3.23 -16.34
N LEU A 71 3.98 -3.42 -15.51
CA LEU A 71 3.45 -4.74 -15.17
C LEU A 71 2.96 -5.47 -16.42
N ASP A 72 2.21 -4.77 -17.27
CA ASP A 72 1.73 -5.31 -18.54
C ASP A 72 2.86 -5.77 -19.44
N SER A 73 3.98 -5.03 -19.48
CA SER A 73 5.16 -5.36 -20.28
C SER A 73 5.84 -6.67 -19.88
N ILE A 74 5.65 -7.12 -18.63
CA ILE A 74 6.18 -8.37 -18.08
C ILE A 74 5.09 -9.45 -17.89
N GLY A 75 3.88 -9.23 -18.42
CA GLY A 75 2.78 -10.19 -18.36
C GLY A 75 2.04 -10.27 -17.02
N TYR A 76 2.25 -9.29 -16.13
CA TYR A 76 1.51 -9.17 -14.86
C TYR A 76 0.39 -8.15 -14.98
N LYS A 77 -0.65 -8.30 -14.17
CA LYS A 77 -1.65 -7.27 -13.89
C LYS A 77 -1.55 -6.81 -12.45
N ARG A 78 -2.09 -5.63 -12.15
CA ARG A 78 -2.16 -5.10 -10.78
C ARG A 78 -2.78 -6.09 -9.78
N ARG A 79 -3.77 -6.89 -10.21
CA ARG A 79 -4.42 -7.90 -9.38
C ARG A 79 -3.52 -9.09 -9.02
N ASP A 80 -2.40 -9.27 -9.71
CA ASP A 80 -1.49 -10.40 -9.56
C ASP A 80 -0.33 -10.07 -8.58
N VAL A 81 -0.24 -8.82 -8.10
CA VAL A 81 0.86 -8.32 -7.27
C VAL A 81 0.33 -7.68 -5.99
N PHE A 82 1.13 -7.70 -4.93
CA PHE A 82 0.85 -6.92 -3.72
C PHE A 82 1.62 -5.60 -3.76
N ILE A 83 0.93 -4.47 -3.59
CA ILE A 83 1.52 -3.13 -3.71
C ILE A 83 1.39 -2.39 -2.38
N THR A 84 2.46 -1.77 -1.92
CA THR A 84 2.43 -0.90 -0.73
C THR A 84 3.55 0.15 -0.77
N ASN A 85 3.68 0.92 0.30
CA ASN A 85 4.73 1.92 0.50
C ASN A 85 5.50 1.69 1.80
N VAL A 86 6.72 2.19 1.92
CA VAL A 86 7.49 2.15 3.19
C VAL A 86 6.75 2.89 4.29
N VAL A 87 6.32 4.12 4.01
CA VAL A 87 5.44 4.90 4.90
C VAL A 87 3.98 4.79 4.47
N LYS A 88 3.05 4.88 5.43
CA LYS A 88 1.61 4.64 5.19
C LYS A 88 0.75 5.91 5.26
N CYS A 89 1.38 7.06 5.43
CA CYS A 89 0.76 8.34 5.71
C CYS A 89 1.23 9.35 4.67
#